data_AF-A0A7J0ADE3-F1
#
_entry.id   AF-A0A7J0ADE3-F1
#
_cell.length_a   1.000
_cell.length_b   1.000
_cell.length_c   1.000
_cell.angle_alpha   90.00
_cell.angle_beta   90.00
_cell.angle_gamma   90.00
#
_symmetry.space_group_name_H-M   'P 1'
#
loop_
_entity.id
_entity.type
_entity.pdbx_description
1 polymer ?
#
loop_
_entity_poly.entity_id
_entity_poly.type
_entity_poly.pdbx_seq_one_letter_code
_entity_poly.pdbx_strand_id
1 'polypeptide(L)'
;MNIETNRPPDISAMIPADKKEDILKLAAVGLTATQIAAAVEFPPAVAAAFIALADVPGSIVARLIEEGHANGIATPQMKLQEAAAAGNIDAIKTLRGIQRENRFNEFIFYMDDDEFTG
;
A
#
# COMPACT_ATOMS: atom_id res chain seq x y z
N MET A 1 -30.34 -16.14 27.77
CA MET A 1 -29.05 -15.41 27.81
C MET A 1 -28.59 -15.32 26.36
N ASN A 2 -28.85 -14.20 25.69
CA ASN A 2 -28.52 -14.02 24.28
C ASN A 2 -27.00 -13.89 24.16
N ILE A 3 -26.39 -14.81 23.41
CA ILE A 3 -25.00 -14.68 23.01
C ILE A 3 -25.03 -13.66 21.88
N GLU A 4 -24.79 -12.38 22.21
CA GLU A 4 -24.51 -11.39 21.18
C GLU A 4 -23.29 -11.88 20.42
N THR A 5 -23.54 -12.38 19.21
CA THR A 5 -22.51 -12.73 18.25
C THR A 5 -21.65 -11.48 18.07
N ASN A 6 -20.43 -11.56 18.57
CA ASN A 6 -19.37 -10.57 18.46
C ASN A 6 -19.03 -10.39 16.96
N ARG A 7 -19.92 -9.72 16.24
CA ARG A 7 -19.71 -9.34 14.85
C ARG A 7 -18.70 -8.19 14.92
N PRO A 8 -17.51 -8.32 14.33
CA PRO A 8 -16.63 -7.16 14.20
C PRO A 8 -17.43 -6.04 13.55
N PRO A 9 -17.36 -4.80 14.07
CA PRO A 9 -18.14 -3.69 13.57
C PRO A 9 -17.97 -3.62 12.05
N ASP A 10 -19.09 -3.49 11.33
CA ASP A 10 -19.08 -3.33 9.87
C ASP A 10 -18.47 -1.96 9.54
N ILE A 11 -17.15 -1.94 9.48
CA ILE A 11 -16.37 -0.74 9.24
C ILE A 11 -16.44 -0.23 7.81
N SER A 12 -17.07 -0.98 6.89
CA SER A 12 -17.39 -0.49 5.55
C SER A 12 -18.21 0.80 5.62
N ALA A 13 -18.96 1.00 6.72
CA ALA A 13 -19.71 2.22 7.02
C ALA A 13 -18.95 3.23 7.92
N MET A 14 -17.78 2.88 8.47
CA MET A 14 -17.02 3.71 9.43
C MET A 14 -15.77 4.38 8.87
N ILE A 15 -15.18 3.95 7.75
CA ILE A 15 -14.16 4.78 7.09
C ILE A 15 -14.92 5.85 6.31
N PRO A 16 -15.01 7.08 6.80
CA PRO A 16 -15.82 8.07 6.13
C PRO A 16 -15.09 8.47 4.83
N ALA A 17 -15.86 8.69 3.77
CA ALA A 17 -15.33 8.83 2.40
C ALA A 17 -14.33 9.99 2.28
N ASP A 18 -14.47 11.01 3.14
CA ASP A 18 -13.58 12.15 3.28
C ASP A 18 -12.18 11.77 3.81
N LYS A 19 -12.04 10.67 4.55
CA LYS A 19 -10.76 10.20 5.10
C LYS A 19 -10.06 9.14 4.25
N LYS A 20 -10.76 8.58 3.24
CA LYS A 20 -10.18 7.55 2.37
C LYS A 20 -8.92 8.05 1.65
N GLU A 21 -8.97 9.26 1.13
CA GLU A 21 -7.86 9.88 0.40
C GLU A 21 -6.65 10.12 1.32
N ASP A 22 -6.89 10.56 2.56
CA ASP A 22 -5.82 10.78 3.54
C ASP A 22 -5.15 9.46 3.94
N ILE A 23 -5.94 8.40 4.16
CA ILE A 23 -5.43 7.06 4.43
C ILE A 23 -4.55 6.56 3.28
N LEU A 24 -5.00 6.74 2.03
CA LEU A 24 -4.23 6.35 0.84
C LEU A 24 -2.88 7.09 0.76
N LYS A 25 -2.86 8.40 1.01
CA LYS A 25 -1.64 9.21 1.01
C LYS A 25 -0.67 8.81 2.12
N LEU A 26 -1.19 8.57 3.32
CA LEU A 26 -0.37 8.17 4.48
C LEU A 26 0.20 6.76 4.28
N ALA A 27 -0.60 5.84 3.76
CA ALA A 27 -0.13 4.53 3.34
C ALA A 27 0.93 4.65 2.22
N ALA A 28 0.72 5.51 1.22
CA ALA A 28 1.67 5.71 0.12
C ALA A 28 3.08 6.14 0.56
N VAL A 29 3.23 6.77 1.73
CA VAL A 29 4.53 7.12 2.30
C VAL A 29 5.07 6.07 3.30
N GLY A 30 4.40 4.93 3.42
CA GLY A 30 4.82 3.78 4.22
C GLY A 30 4.37 3.77 5.68
N LEU A 31 3.37 4.57 6.07
CA LEU A 31 2.87 4.54 7.44
C LEU A 31 2.08 3.26 7.72
N THR A 32 2.28 2.72 8.92
CA THR A 32 1.52 1.58 9.45
C THR A 32 0.09 1.97 9.81
N ALA A 33 -0.81 0.98 9.93
CA ALA A 33 -2.21 1.21 10.32
C ALA A 33 -2.36 2.01 11.62
N THR A 34 -1.50 1.76 12.61
CA THR A 34 -1.46 2.50 13.88
C THR A 34 -1.10 3.97 13.69
N GLN A 35 -0.08 4.24 12.86
CA GLN A 35 0.35 5.61 12.55
C GLN A 35 -0.71 6.35 11.73
N ILE A 36 -1.36 5.66 10.78
CA ILE A 36 -2.45 6.21 9.98
C ILE A 36 -3.63 6.58 10.90
N ALA A 37 -4.07 5.67 11.78
CA ALA A 37 -5.18 5.93 12.69
C ALA A 37 -4.93 7.14 13.60
N ALA A 38 -3.68 7.32 14.05
CA ALA A 38 -3.28 8.49 14.82
C ALA A 38 -3.26 9.78 13.98
N ALA A 39 -2.70 9.73 12.77
CA ALA A 39 -2.58 10.89 11.88
C ALA A 39 -3.94 11.37 11.33
N VAL A 40 -4.88 10.46 11.14
CA VAL A 40 -6.26 10.76 10.73
C VAL A 40 -7.12 11.24 11.91
N GLU A 41 -6.59 11.13 13.14
CA GLU A 41 -7.23 11.48 14.41
C GLU A 41 -8.51 10.68 14.68
N PHE A 42 -8.45 9.36 14.45
CA PHE A 42 -9.60 8.51 14.74
C PHE A 42 -9.92 8.45 16.24
N PRO A 43 -11.21 8.47 16.62
CA PRO A 43 -11.61 8.18 18.00
C PRO A 43 -11.09 6.81 18.45
N PRO A 44 -10.78 6.59 19.74
CA PRO A 44 -10.11 5.38 20.21
C PRO A 44 -10.76 4.06 19.77
N ALA A 45 -12.09 3.99 19.79
CA ALA A 45 -12.83 2.80 19.35
C ALA A 45 -12.70 2.53 17.84
N VAL A 46 -12.68 3.60 17.02
CA VAL A 46 -12.52 3.52 15.57
C VAL A 46 -11.08 3.17 15.22
N ALA A 47 -10.10 3.77 15.91
CA ALA A 47 -8.69 3.46 15.74
C ALA A 47 -8.40 1.98 16.04
N ALA A 48 -8.92 1.46 17.15
CA ALA A 48 -8.75 0.04 17.50
C ALA A 48 -9.36 -0.90 16.45
N ALA A 49 -10.56 -0.60 15.95
CA ALA A 49 -11.19 -1.38 14.90
C ALA A 49 -10.42 -1.29 13.57
N PHE A 50 -9.97 -0.10 13.18
CA PHE A 50 -9.17 0.12 11.98
C PHE A 50 -7.88 -0.70 12.01
N ILE A 51 -7.14 -0.65 13.12
CA ILE A 51 -5.90 -1.41 13.31
C ILE A 51 -6.18 -2.91 13.26
N ALA A 52 -7.18 -3.39 14.01
CA ALA A 52 -7.53 -4.81 14.02
C ALA A 52 -7.92 -5.33 12.63
N LEU A 53 -8.59 -4.50 11.82
CA LEU A 53 -8.97 -4.88 10.46
C LEU A 53 -7.83 -4.76 9.46
N ALA A 54 -6.85 -3.87 9.67
CA ALA A 54 -5.63 -3.85 8.88
C ALA A 54 -4.86 -5.17 8.95
N ASP A 55 -4.90 -5.86 10.10
CA ASP A 55 -4.25 -7.16 10.31
C ASP A 55 -5.04 -8.35 9.73
N VAL A 56 -6.26 -8.13 9.22
CA VAL A 56 -7.07 -9.17 8.59
C VAL A 56 -6.87 -9.11 7.07
N PRO A 57 -6.19 -10.12 6.46
CA PRO A 57 -5.96 -10.15 5.03
C PRO A 57 -7.26 -10.04 4.23
N GLY A 58 -7.26 -9.20 3.19
CA GLY A 58 -8.42 -9.00 2.32
C GLY A 58 -9.55 -8.16 2.93
N SER A 59 -9.41 -7.68 4.16
CA SER A 59 -10.34 -6.69 4.72
C SER A 59 -10.31 -5.39 3.91
N ILE A 60 -11.33 -4.55 4.09
CA ILE A 60 -11.40 -3.25 3.42
C ILE A 60 -10.21 -2.37 3.84
N VAL A 61 -9.82 -2.38 5.11
CA VAL A 61 -8.69 -1.57 5.60
C VAL A 61 -7.37 -2.10 5.05
N ALA A 62 -7.16 -3.42 5.09
CA ALA A 62 -5.95 -4.05 4.56
C ALA A 62 -5.77 -3.71 3.07
N ARG A 63 -6.83 -3.90 2.28
CA ARG A 63 -6.83 -3.55 0.85
C ARG A 63 -6.59 -2.07 0.60
N LEU A 64 -7.14 -1.19 1.44
CA LEU A 64 -6.95 0.26 1.30
C LEU A 64 -5.50 0.68 1.59
N ILE A 65 -4.88 0.09 2.60
CA ILE A 65 -3.47 0.33 2.93
C ILE A 65 -2.56 -0.24 1.82
N GLU A 66 -2.84 -1.45 1.34
CA GLU A 66 -2.14 -2.05 0.20
C GLU A 66 -2.25 -1.21 -1.07
N GLU A 67 -3.44 -0.69 -1.38
CA GLU A 67 -3.67 0.24 -2.49
C GLU A 67 -2.84 1.52 -2.32
N GLY A 68 -2.82 2.09 -1.11
CA GLY A 68 -1.97 3.23 -0.79
C GLY A 68 -0.50 2.93 -1.01
N HIS A 69 0.01 1.79 -0.51
CA HIS A 69 1.40 1.36 -0.70
C HIS A 69 1.75 1.20 -2.18
N ALA A 70 0.88 0.53 -2.95
CA ALA A 70 1.07 0.33 -4.38
C ALA A 70 1.12 1.67 -5.13
N ASN A 71 0.23 2.60 -4.79
CA ASN A 71 0.23 3.96 -5.35
C ASN A 71 1.52 4.72 -4.96
N GLY A 72 1.96 4.58 -3.71
CA GLY A 72 3.21 5.16 -3.21
C GLY A 72 4.46 4.67 -3.91
N ILE A 73 4.47 3.43 -4.40
CA ILE A 73 5.57 2.86 -5.18
C ILE A 73 5.48 3.27 -6.66
N ALA A 74 4.27 3.29 -7.22
CA ALA A 74 4.05 3.65 -8.63
C ALA A 74 4.29 5.15 -8.90
N THR A 75 3.93 6.04 -7.97
CA THR A 75 4.00 7.49 -8.17
C THR A 75 5.43 8.02 -8.34
N PRO A 76 6.44 7.59 -7.57
CA PRO A 76 7.84 7.95 -7.80
C PRO A 76 8.35 7.51 -9.17
N GLN A 77 7.99 6.30 -9.64
CA GLN A 77 8.40 5.85 -10.97
C GLN A 77 7.74 6.66 -12.08
N MET A 78 6.45 6.98 -11.97
CA MET A 78 5.77 7.88 -12.92
C MET A 78 6.37 9.28 -12.91
N LYS A 79 6.58 9.89 -11.74
CA LYS A 79 7.20 11.22 -11.63
C LYS A 79 8.63 11.25 -12.17
N LEU A 80 9.39 10.17 -11.96
CA LEU A 80 10.71 10.00 -12.55
C LEU A 80 10.60 9.90 -14.09
N GLN A 81 9.63 9.17 -14.62
CA GLN A 81 9.38 9.08 -16.08
C GLN A 81 9.00 10.45 -16.68
N GLU A 82 8.12 11.21 -16.04
CA GLU A 82 7.75 12.56 -16.46
C GLU A 82 8.96 13.51 -16.43
N ALA A 83 9.73 13.50 -15.33
CA ALA A 83 10.94 14.31 -15.21
C ALA A 83 12.01 13.92 -16.25
N ALA A 84 12.15 12.62 -16.54
CA ALA A 84 13.04 12.12 -17.58
C ALA A 84 12.58 12.55 -19.00
N ALA A 85 11.28 12.50 -19.27
CA ALA A 85 10.70 13.00 -20.52
C ALA A 85 10.91 14.51 -20.69
N ALA A 86 10.91 15.27 -19.58
CA ALA A 86 11.25 16.70 -19.56
C ALA A 86 12.78 16.98 -19.64
N GLY A 87 13.62 15.95 -19.79
CA GLY A 87 15.07 16.08 -19.96
C GLY A 87 15.89 16.15 -18.67
N ASN A 88 15.31 15.81 -17.51
CA ASN A 88 16.05 15.75 -16.25
C ASN A 88 17.01 14.55 -16.24
N ILE A 89 18.32 14.82 -16.34
CA ILE A 89 19.39 13.82 -16.42
C ILE A 89 19.44 12.92 -15.18
N ASP A 90 19.15 13.43 -14.00
CA ASP A 90 19.19 12.65 -12.76
C ASP A 90 18.00 11.68 -12.66
N ALA A 91 16.83 12.11 -13.14
CA ALA A 91 15.68 11.22 -13.29
C ALA A 91 15.95 10.10 -14.31
N ILE A 92 16.59 10.43 -15.45
CA ILE A 92 16.99 9.44 -16.47
C ILE A 92 17.96 8.40 -15.88
N LYS A 93 18.98 8.83 -15.14
CA LYS A 93 19.95 7.92 -14.50
C LYS A 93 19.27 6.99 -13.50
N THR A 94 18.39 7.55 -12.67
CA THR A 94 17.65 6.81 -11.64
C THR A 94 16.73 5.77 -12.28
N LEU A 95 15.98 6.13 -13.32
CA LEU A 95 15.13 5.18 -14.07
C LEU A 95 15.92 4.05 -14.71
N ARG A 96 17.10 4.34 -15.29
CA ARG A 96 17.97 3.30 -15.86
C ARG A 96 18.44 2.31 -14.79
N GLY A 97 18.69 2.78 -13.57
CA GLY A 97 19.00 1.94 -12.41
C GLY A 97 17.84 1.00 -12.08
N ILE A 98 16.66 1.57 -11.84
CA ILE A 98 15.43 0.81 -11.52
C ILE A 98 15.10 -0.22 -12.62
N GLN A 99 15.15 0.17 -13.89
CA GLN A 99 14.89 -0.76 -15.00
C GLN A 99 15.93 -1.89 -15.10
N ARG A 100 17.19 -1.63 -14.74
CA ARG A 100 18.22 -2.67 -14.73
C ARG A 100 17.98 -3.65 -13.60
N GLU A 101 17.62 -3.16 -12.42
CA GLU A 101 17.32 -3.98 -11.25
C GLU A 101 16.06 -4.82 -11.46
N ASN A 102 14.98 -4.23 -12.02
CA ASN A 102 13.77 -4.96 -12.36
C ASN A 102 14.05 -6.09 -13.37
N ARG A 103 14.82 -5.80 -14.43
CA ARG A 103 15.22 -6.83 -15.42
C ARG A 103 16.12 -7.91 -14.82
N PHE A 104 16.98 -7.55 -13.87
CA PHE A 104 17.82 -8.53 -13.17
C PHE A 104 16.97 -9.45 -12.29
N ASN A 105 16.01 -8.90 -11.56
CA ASN A 105 15.10 -9.68 -10.73
C ASN A 105 14.20 -10.60 -11.57
N GLU A 106 13.70 -10.13 -12.72
CA GLU A 106 13.00 -10.99 -13.69
C GLU A 106 13.91 -12.12 -14.18
N PHE A 107 15.17 -11.82 -14.53
CA PHE A 107 16.12 -12.83 -14.98
C PHE A 107 16.40 -13.89 -13.91
N ILE A 108 16.60 -13.51 -12.65
CA ILE A 108 16.76 -14.46 -11.54
C ILE A 108 15.49 -15.30 -11.33
N PHE A 109 14.31 -14.68 -11.37
CA PHE A 109 13.04 -15.38 -11.22
C PHE A 109 12.83 -16.45 -12.32
N TYR A 110 13.15 -16.12 -13.58
CA TYR A 110 13.08 -17.08 -14.69
C TYR A 110 14.18 -18.13 -14.68
N MET A 111 15.30 -17.91 -13.97
CA MET A 111 16.38 -18.88 -13.78
C MET A 111 16.15 -19.85 -12.61
N ASP A 112 15.19 -19.56 -11.72
CA ASP A 112 14.82 -20.44 -10.61
C ASP A 112 13.67 -21.40 -11.03
N ASP A 113 12.80 -20.96 -11.95
CA ASP A 113 11.64 -21.73 -12.44
C ASP A 113 11.99 -22.81 -13.49
N ASP A 114 13.15 -22.73 -14.14
CA ASP A 114 13.65 -23.70 -15.13
C ASP A 114 14.47 -24.86 -14.52
N GLU A 115 14.68 -24.89 -13.19
CA GLU A 115 15.35 -26.00 -12.50
C GLU A 115 14.43 -27.15 -12.00
N PHE A 116 13.09 -27.07 -12.15
CA PHE A 116 12.14 -28.10 -11.64
C PHE A 116 11.23 -28.77 -12.70
N THR A 117 11.67 -28.90 -13.95
CA THR A 117 10.95 -29.70 -14.98
C THR A 117 11.76 -30.84 -15.60
N GLY A 118 12.77 -31.35 -14.89
CA GLY A 118 13.56 -32.55 -15.24
C GLY A 118 13.06 -33.82 -14.57
#